data_AF-A0A951J492-F1
#
_entry.id   AF-A0A951J492-F1
#
_cell.length_a   1.000
_cell.length_b   1.000
_cell.length_c   1.000
_cell.angle_alpha   90.00
_cell.angle_beta   90.00
_cell.angle_gamma   90.00
#
_symmetry.space_group_name_H-M   'P 1'
#
loop_
_entity.id
_entity.type
_entity.pdbx_description
1 polymer ?
#
loop_
_entity_poly.entity_id
_entity_poly.type
_entity_poly.pdbx_seq_one_letter_code
_entity_poly.pdbx_strand_id
1 'polypeptide(L)'
;MNIDKAIRVFSDFLNSSWIIVSQLLFNRDYTSNEDSINDWLQANWELLVERKILRVNEYLEVYGEGADYNGSSSRIIDPDVLPNFKVVTKSRNGDRVLDILNNEQVYLGNITFEKLVGFKNGFYTSEPEFKYVLLTDDNFGLDRVVALEDVVFELDKL
;
A
#
# COMPACT_ATOMS: atom_id res chain seq x y z
N MET A 1 0.68 -6.20 17.97
CA MET A 1 0.08 -6.41 16.64
C MET A 1 1.24 -6.65 15.69
N ASN A 2 1.13 -7.59 14.75
CA ASN A 2 2.15 -7.76 13.70
C ASN A 2 1.74 -6.99 12.43
N ILE A 3 2.67 -6.84 11.49
CA ILE A 3 2.46 -6.05 10.27
C ILE A 3 1.32 -6.61 9.40
N ASP A 4 1.24 -7.95 9.23
CA ASP A 4 0.14 -8.58 8.49
C ASP A 4 -1.25 -8.19 9.04
N LYS A 5 -1.43 -8.27 10.37
CA LYS A 5 -2.68 -7.86 10.98
C LYS A 5 -2.94 -6.37 10.85
N ALA A 6 -1.91 -5.52 10.93
CA ALA A 6 -2.06 -4.08 10.74
C ALA A 6 -2.51 -3.71 9.34
N ILE A 7 -1.92 -4.32 8.31
CA ILE A 7 -2.30 -4.09 6.91
C ILE A 7 -3.72 -4.57 6.63
N ARG A 8 -4.15 -5.69 7.22
CA ARG A 8 -5.54 -6.17 7.09
C ARG A 8 -6.55 -5.22 7.73
N VAL A 9 -6.25 -4.74 8.95
CA VAL A 9 -7.10 -3.73 9.59
C VAL A 9 -7.07 -2.40 8.82
N PHE A 10 -5.95 -2.07 8.18
CA PHE A 10 -5.85 -0.92 7.30
C PHE A 10 -6.73 -1.07 6.06
N SER A 11 -6.77 -2.25 5.43
CA SER A 11 -7.74 -2.58 4.37
C SER A 11 -9.18 -2.36 4.83
N ASP A 12 -9.54 -2.86 6.02
CA ASP A 12 -10.88 -2.67 6.59
C ASP A 12 -11.20 -1.18 6.81
N PHE A 13 -10.22 -0.40 7.29
CA PHE A 13 -10.33 1.05 7.44
C PHE A 13 -10.59 1.71 6.08
N LEU A 14 -9.76 1.44 5.06
CA LEU A 14 -9.91 2.01 3.72
C LEU A 14 -11.31 1.72 3.17
N ASN A 15 -11.76 0.46 3.24
CA ASN A 15 -13.08 0.05 2.76
C ASN A 15 -14.21 0.75 3.51
N SER A 16 -14.08 0.93 4.83
CA SER A 16 -15.12 1.55 5.67
C SER A 16 -15.18 3.07 5.54
N SER A 17 -14.03 3.71 5.34
CA SER A 17 -13.93 5.18 5.30
C SER A 17 -14.11 5.75 3.90
N TRP A 18 -13.82 4.98 2.85
CA TRP A 18 -13.69 5.50 1.48
C TRP A 18 -14.90 6.32 1.03
N ILE A 19 -16.12 5.80 1.24
CA ILE A 19 -17.33 6.47 0.77
C ILE A 19 -17.51 7.87 1.37
N ILE A 20 -17.06 8.08 2.61
CA ILE A 20 -17.14 9.38 3.28
C ILE A 20 -15.96 10.26 2.83
N VAL A 21 -14.76 9.69 2.82
CA VAL A 21 -13.53 10.43 2.56
C VAL A 21 -13.43 10.90 1.11
N SER A 22 -13.77 10.07 0.13
CA SER A 22 -13.62 10.40 -1.29
C SER A 22 -14.40 11.65 -1.69
N GLN A 23 -15.58 11.87 -1.10
CA GLN A 23 -16.38 13.08 -1.29
C GLN A 23 -15.67 14.36 -0.83
N LEU A 24 -14.76 14.24 0.15
CA LEU A 24 -13.99 15.35 0.70
C LEU A 24 -12.65 15.54 -0.01
N LEU A 25 -12.14 14.49 -0.66
CA LEU A 25 -10.85 14.53 -1.37
C LEU A 25 -10.99 15.01 -2.81
N PHE A 26 -12.15 14.79 -3.45
CA PHE A 26 -12.32 15.10 -4.88
C PHE A 26 -12.62 16.56 -5.17
N ASN A 27 -12.19 17.01 -6.35
CA ASN A 27 -12.47 18.33 -6.94
C ASN A 27 -12.01 19.50 -6.06
N ARG A 28 -10.86 19.34 -5.41
CA ARG A 28 -10.18 20.45 -4.73
C ARG A 28 -9.50 21.34 -5.77
N ASP A 29 -9.48 22.64 -5.51
CA ASP A 29 -8.99 23.66 -6.43
C ASP A 29 -7.46 23.78 -6.48
N TYR A 30 -6.78 23.35 -5.43
CA TYR A 30 -5.34 23.53 -5.25
C TYR A 30 -4.50 22.28 -5.57
N THR A 31 -5.11 21.14 -5.90
CA THR A 31 -4.41 19.85 -6.05
C THR A 31 -5.22 18.88 -6.90
N SER A 32 -4.59 17.82 -7.43
CA SER A 32 -5.29 16.79 -8.16
C SER A 32 -6.06 15.85 -7.21
N ASN A 33 -7.02 15.09 -7.76
CA ASN A 33 -7.69 14.04 -7.00
C ASN A 33 -6.71 12.94 -6.56
N GLU A 34 -5.71 12.65 -7.40
CA GLU A 34 -4.70 11.63 -7.15
C GLU A 34 -3.80 12.03 -5.97
N ASP A 35 -3.23 13.24 -6.00
CA ASP A 35 -2.40 13.76 -4.92
C ASP A 35 -3.19 13.85 -3.61
N SER A 36 -4.46 14.28 -3.67
CA SER A 36 -5.34 14.31 -2.48
C SER A 36 -5.57 12.93 -1.87
N ILE A 37 -5.72 11.89 -2.71
CA ILE A 37 -5.86 10.50 -2.26
C ILE A 37 -4.53 10.03 -1.67
N ASN A 38 -3.43 10.27 -2.37
CA ASN A 38 -2.08 9.86 -1.99
C ASN A 38 -1.65 10.48 -0.64
N ASP A 39 -1.89 11.78 -0.44
CA ASP A 39 -1.68 12.47 0.84
C ASP A 39 -2.46 11.82 1.98
N TRP A 40 -3.75 11.53 1.75
CA TRP A 40 -4.59 10.88 2.75
C TRP A 40 -4.14 9.45 3.05
N LEU A 41 -3.81 8.67 2.02
CA LEU A 41 -3.32 7.31 2.17
C LEU A 41 -2.01 7.27 2.95
N GLN A 42 -1.04 8.11 2.57
CA GLN A 42 0.25 8.19 3.23
C GLN A 42 0.12 8.64 4.70
N ALA A 43 -0.67 9.68 4.98
CA ALA A 43 -0.89 10.14 6.34
C ALA A 43 -1.49 9.03 7.24
N ASN A 44 -2.46 8.28 6.72
CA ASN A 44 -3.07 7.18 7.47
C ASN A 44 -2.17 5.94 7.53
N TRP A 45 -1.34 5.68 6.52
CA TRP A 45 -0.35 4.61 6.56
C TRP A 45 0.67 4.84 7.68
N GLU A 46 1.23 6.05 7.74
CA GLU A 46 2.16 6.44 8.80
C GLU A 46 1.50 6.33 10.18
N LEU A 47 0.28 6.84 10.33
CA LEU A 47 -0.41 6.87 11.62
C LEU A 47 -0.92 5.50 12.09
N LEU A 48 -1.58 4.74 11.20
CA LEU A 48 -2.34 3.54 11.56
C LEU A 48 -1.51 2.26 11.43
N VAL A 49 -0.53 2.23 10.52
CA VAL A 49 0.31 1.05 10.27
C VAL A 49 1.70 1.25 10.85
N GLU A 50 2.44 2.24 10.37
CA GLU A 50 3.84 2.45 10.77
C GLU A 50 3.97 2.70 12.28
N ARG A 51 3.33 3.74 12.82
CA ARG A 51 3.43 4.09 14.26
C ARG A 51 2.84 3.03 15.18
N LYS A 52 2.02 2.13 14.65
CA LYS A 52 1.45 1.03 15.42
C LYS A 52 2.38 -0.17 15.53
N ILE A 53 3.25 -0.37 14.55
CA ILE A 53 4.15 -1.52 14.44
C ILE A 53 5.58 -1.16 14.86
N LEU A 54 6.06 0.00 14.45
CA LEU A 54 7.44 0.44 14.61
C LEU A 54 7.65 1.28 15.87
N ARG A 55 8.87 1.23 16.38
CA ARG A 55 9.32 2.05 17.52
C ARG A 55 9.63 3.48 17.05
N VAL A 56 9.90 4.34 18.03
CA VAL A 56 10.49 5.66 17.77
C VAL A 56 11.79 5.48 16.99
N ASN A 57 12.03 6.33 15.98
CA ASN A 57 13.17 6.30 15.04
C ASN A 57 13.24 5.08 14.09
N GLU A 58 12.18 4.27 14.01
CA GLU A 58 12.01 3.23 12.99
C GLU A 58 10.93 3.68 12.02
N TYR A 59 11.15 3.55 10.71
CA TYR A 59 10.33 4.14 9.64
C TYR A 59 10.11 3.12 8.51
N LEU A 60 8.86 2.95 8.10
CA LEU A 60 8.46 2.17 6.94
C LEU A 60 8.65 2.96 5.66
N GLU A 61 8.86 2.25 4.56
CA GLU A 61 8.70 2.80 3.21
C GLU A 61 7.33 3.46 3.03
N VAL A 62 7.29 4.42 2.09
CA VAL A 62 6.07 5.13 1.71
C VAL A 62 5.05 4.17 1.11
N TYR A 63 3.78 4.49 1.26
CA TYR A 63 2.69 3.67 0.75
C TYR A 63 2.29 4.13 -0.65
N GLY A 64 2.49 3.26 -1.64
CA GLY A 64 2.39 3.62 -3.04
C GLY A 64 3.34 4.78 -3.38
N GLU A 65 2.78 5.86 -3.92
CA GLU A 65 3.56 7.03 -4.35
C GLU A 65 3.91 7.98 -3.19
N GLY A 66 3.37 7.72 -1.99
CA GLY A 66 3.49 8.63 -0.84
C GLY A 66 2.79 9.97 -1.07
N ALA A 67 3.04 10.94 -0.20
CA ALA A 67 2.40 12.25 -0.25
C ALA A 67 3.10 13.22 -1.22
N ASP A 68 2.38 14.21 -1.75
CA ASP A 68 2.97 15.39 -2.41
C ASP A 68 2.71 16.69 -1.61
N TYR A 69 2.42 16.54 -0.32
CA TYR A 69 2.16 17.69 0.54
C TYR A 69 3.42 18.52 0.88
N ASN A 70 4.54 17.84 1.12
CA ASN A 70 5.78 18.47 1.58
C ASN A 70 6.75 18.83 0.44
N GLY A 71 6.37 18.54 -0.82
CA GLY A 71 7.06 18.84 -2.08
C GLY A 71 8.41 18.14 -2.29
N SER A 72 9.27 18.14 -1.28
CA SER A 72 10.58 17.45 -1.27
C SER A 72 10.53 16.07 -0.59
N SER A 73 9.38 15.72 -0.02
CA SER A 73 9.21 14.51 0.78
C SER A 73 7.86 13.86 0.52
N SER A 74 7.92 12.56 0.29
CA SER A 74 6.75 11.67 0.23
C SER A 74 6.21 11.26 1.60
N ARG A 75 6.82 11.71 2.70
CA ARG A 75 6.37 11.52 4.08
C ARG A 75 5.63 12.74 4.62
N ILE A 76 4.71 12.51 5.56
CA ILE A 76 3.90 13.55 6.21
C ILE A 76 4.46 13.97 7.57
N ILE A 77 4.68 13.02 8.49
CA ILE A 77 4.97 13.33 9.91
C ILE A 77 6.42 13.79 10.12
N ASP A 78 7.37 13.05 9.54
CA ASP A 78 8.82 13.32 9.62
C ASP A 78 9.39 13.43 8.19
N PRO A 79 9.27 14.59 7.52
CA PRO A 79 9.53 14.72 6.08
C PRO A 79 11.00 14.47 5.69
N ASP A 80 11.93 14.80 6.58
CA ASP A 80 13.37 14.70 6.28
C ASP A 80 13.96 13.30 6.54
N VAL A 81 13.14 12.34 6.96
CA VAL A 81 13.62 11.03 7.43
C VAL A 81 13.47 9.95 6.37
N LEU A 82 14.51 9.13 6.21
CA LEU A 82 14.52 7.97 5.32
C LEU A 82 13.96 6.71 6.01
N PRO A 83 13.27 5.83 5.26
CA PRO A 83 12.82 4.56 5.78
C PRO A 83 14.02 3.67 6.18
N ASN A 84 13.83 2.83 7.18
CA ASN A 84 14.78 1.79 7.59
C ASN A 84 14.13 0.41 7.74
N PHE A 85 12.85 0.29 7.41
CA PHE A 85 12.10 -0.94 7.29
C PHE A 85 11.24 -0.94 6.03
N LYS A 86 10.95 -2.13 5.53
CA LYS A 86 10.04 -2.38 4.42
C LYS A 86 9.03 -3.48 4.73
N VAL A 87 7.97 -3.52 3.94
CA VAL A 87 7.00 -4.62 3.93
C VAL A 87 7.40 -5.63 2.87
N VAL A 88 7.56 -6.89 3.28
CA VAL A 88 7.80 -8.01 2.38
C VAL A 88 6.52 -8.83 2.26
N THR A 89 6.15 -9.16 1.03
CA THR A 89 4.96 -9.96 0.73
C THR A 89 5.36 -11.40 0.42
N LYS A 90 4.73 -12.37 1.09
CA LYS A 90 4.93 -13.81 0.84
C LYS A 90 3.62 -14.48 0.51
N SER A 91 3.67 -15.56 -0.26
CA SER A 91 2.52 -16.44 -0.46
C SER A 91 2.11 -17.06 0.86
N ARG A 92 0.82 -17.03 1.18
CA ARG A 92 0.26 -17.57 2.43
C ARG A 92 0.51 -19.08 2.54
N ASN A 93 0.38 -19.80 1.44
CA ASN A 93 0.48 -21.26 1.42
C ASN A 93 1.86 -21.76 0.97
N GLY A 94 2.82 -20.86 0.72
CA GLY A 94 4.17 -21.20 0.24
C GLY A 94 4.25 -21.56 -1.24
N ASP A 95 3.11 -21.57 -1.95
CA ASP A 95 2.99 -21.87 -3.37
C ASP A 95 2.94 -20.60 -4.24
N ARG A 96 2.73 -20.77 -5.54
CA ARG A 96 2.44 -19.67 -6.45
C ARG A 96 1.09 -19.02 -6.10
N VAL A 97 1.00 -17.72 -6.37
CA VAL A 97 -0.24 -16.95 -6.26
C VAL A 97 -0.70 -16.52 -7.66
N LEU A 98 -2.01 -16.41 -7.84
CA LEU A 98 -2.58 -15.90 -9.08
C LEU A 98 -2.37 -14.39 -9.14
N ASP A 99 -1.55 -13.95 -10.10
CA ASP A 99 -1.54 -12.57 -10.57
C ASP A 99 -2.76 -12.37 -11.47
N ILE A 100 -3.79 -11.70 -10.94
CA ILE A 100 -5.05 -11.48 -11.63
C ILE A 100 -4.95 -10.40 -12.72
N LEU A 101 -3.92 -9.55 -12.68
CA LEU A 101 -3.71 -8.52 -13.70
C LEU A 101 -3.22 -9.15 -15.00
N ASN A 102 -2.24 -10.05 -14.90
CA ASN A 102 -1.63 -10.70 -16.05
C ASN A 102 -2.15 -12.14 -16.29
N ASN A 103 -3.04 -12.63 -15.43
CA ASN A 103 -3.63 -13.97 -15.47
C ASN A 103 -2.59 -15.10 -15.47
N GLU A 104 -1.62 -15.02 -14.56
CA GLU A 104 -0.54 -16.01 -14.44
C GLU A 104 -0.22 -16.39 -12.99
N GLN A 105 0.45 -17.53 -12.80
CA GLN A 105 0.86 -18.03 -11.49
C GLN A 105 2.31 -17.64 -11.19
N VAL A 106 2.53 -16.82 -10.16
CA VAL A 106 3.83 -16.20 -9.86
C VAL A 106 4.37 -16.57 -8.47
N TYR A 107 5.69 -16.54 -8.32
CA TYR A 107 6.37 -16.63 -7.03
C TYR A 107 6.68 -15.23 -6.51
N LEU A 108 6.43 -14.98 -5.22
CA LEU A 108 6.69 -13.69 -4.57
C LEU A 108 8.12 -13.60 -4.01
N GLY A 109 9.12 -13.81 -4.87
CA GLY A 109 10.54 -13.86 -4.46
C GLY A 109 11.25 -12.50 -4.48
N ASN A 110 11.18 -11.80 -5.62
CA ASN A 110 11.82 -10.50 -5.84
C ASN A 110 10.75 -9.51 -6.30
N ILE A 111 9.91 -9.13 -5.33
CA ILE A 111 8.73 -8.31 -5.54
C ILE A 111 8.68 -7.24 -4.45
N THR A 112 8.37 -6.02 -4.88
CA THR A 112 8.13 -4.87 -4.00
C THR A 112 6.64 -4.75 -3.68
N PHE A 113 6.31 -4.47 -2.42
CA PHE A 113 4.95 -4.13 -2.01
C PHE A 113 4.70 -2.65 -2.29
N GLU A 114 3.68 -2.36 -3.09
CA GLU A 114 3.31 -0.98 -3.43
C GLU A 114 2.19 -0.48 -2.52
N LYS A 115 0.99 -1.03 -2.68
CA LYS A 115 -0.21 -0.61 -1.95
C LYS A 115 -1.33 -1.63 -2.05
N LEU A 116 -2.33 -1.49 -1.21
CA LEU A 116 -3.63 -2.15 -1.38
C LEU A 116 -4.44 -1.42 -2.44
N VAL A 117 -5.14 -2.19 -3.28
CA VAL A 117 -5.92 -1.68 -4.41
C VAL A 117 -7.27 -2.40 -4.53
N GLY A 118 -8.22 -1.73 -5.17
CA GLY A 118 -9.36 -2.41 -5.77
C GLY A 118 -9.03 -2.97 -7.13
N PHE A 119 -9.97 -3.71 -7.71
CA PHE A 119 -9.83 -4.25 -9.06
C PHE A 119 -11.17 -4.21 -9.78
N LYS A 120 -11.24 -3.50 -10.90
CA LYS A 120 -12.45 -3.33 -11.71
C LYS A 120 -12.08 -3.34 -13.19
N ASN A 121 -12.92 -3.98 -14.01
CA ASN A 121 -12.78 -3.99 -15.47
C ASN A 121 -11.38 -4.42 -15.97
N GLY A 122 -10.72 -5.35 -15.26
CA GLY A 122 -9.42 -5.89 -15.65
C GLY A 122 -8.20 -5.05 -15.21
N PHE A 123 -8.40 -3.98 -14.44
CA PHE A 123 -7.31 -3.14 -13.93
C PHE A 123 -7.48 -2.83 -12.44
N TYR A 124 -6.36 -2.56 -11.78
CA TYR A 124 -6.36 -2.07 -10.41
C TYR A 124 -6.89 -0.64 -10.32
N THR A 125 -7.49 -0.29 -9.20
CA THR A 125 -8.06 1.05 -8.96
C THR A 125 -7.73 1.55 -7.55
N SER A 126 -7.73 2.86 -7.38
CA SER A 126 -7.65 3.52 -6.07
C SER A 126 -9.00 3.54 -5.33
N GLU A 127 -9.94 2.65 -5.68
CA GLU A 127 -11.28 2.59 -5.11
C GLU A 127 -11.57 1.21 -4.53
N PRO A 128 -12.50 1.08 -3.56
CA PRO A 128 -12.96 -0.19 -3.01
C PRO A 128 -13.50 -1.16 -4.07
N GLU A 129 -13.47 -2.47 -3.79
CA GLU A 129 -13.03 -3.08 -2.53
C GLU A 129 -11.52 -3.30 -2.48
N PHE A 130 -10.84 -2.78 -1.45
CA PHE A 130 -9.37 -2.88 -1.26
C PHE A 130 -8.95 -4.29 -0.80
N LYS A 131 -9.28 -5.30 -1.61
CA LYS A 131 -9.04 -6.73 -1.36
C LYS A 131 -7.86 -7.30 -2.14
N TYR A 132 -7.14 -6.45 -2.86
CA TYR A 132 -5.99 -6.84 -3.65
C TYR A 132 -4.75 -6.07 -3.24
N VAL A 133 -3.60 -6.64 -3.59
CA VAL A 133 -2.28 -6.08 -3.32
C VAL A 133 -1.62 -5.80 -4.65
N LEU A 134 -1.25 -4.55 -4.88
CA LEU A 134 -0.38 -4.15 -5.97
C LEU A 134 1.06 -4.40 -5.56
N LEU A 135 1.78 -5.06 -6.45
CA LEU A 135 3.14 -5.51 -6.27
C LEU A 135 3.92 -5.17 -7.54
N THR A 136 5.21 -4.86 -7.42
CA THR A 136 6.10 -4.68 -8.58
C THR A 136 7.10 -5.83 -8.63
N ASP A 137 7.13 -6.56 -9.74
CA ASP A 137 8.11 -7.61 -10.01
C ASP A 137 9.43 -6.98 -10.44
N ASP A 138 10.39 -6.90 -9.52
CA ASP A 138 11.65 -6.18 -9.71
C ASP A 138 12.54 -6.82 -10.78
N ASN A 139 12.28 -8.06 -11.19
CA ASN A 139 13.03 -8.71 -12.27
C ASN A 139 12.66 -8.15 -13.64
N PHE A 140 11.40 -7.72 -13.81
CA PHE A 140 10.84 -7.33 -15.10
C PHE A 140 10.29 -5.89 -15.11
N GLY A 141 10.19 -5.24 -13.94
CA GLY A 141 9.52 -3.95 -13.79
C GLY A 141 8.03 -4.02 -14.11
N LEU A 142 7.38 -5.14 -13.76
CA LEU A 142 5.98 -5.40 -14.10
C LEU A 142 5.09 -5.31 -12.87
N ASP A 143 3.97 -4.62 -13.01
CA ASP A 143 2.91 -4.63 -12.01
C ASP A 143 2.25 -6.02 -11.95
N ARG A 144 2.00 -6.47 -10.73
CA ARG A 144 1.33 -7.71 -10.37
C ARG A 144 0.21 -7.38 -9.39
N VAL A 145 -0.94 -8.03 -9.55
CA VAL A 145 -2.06 -7.87 -8.61
C VAL A 145 -2.46 -9.22 -8.07
N VAL A 146 -2.40 -9.39 -6.76
CA VAL A 146 -2.74 -10.65 -6.09
C VAL A 146 -3.80 -10.43 -5.02
N ALA A 147 -4.56 -11.47 -4.67
CA ALA A 147 -5.57 -11.36 -3.62
C ALA A 147 -4.91 -11.18 -2.24
N LEU A 148 -5.46 -10.27 -1.41
CA LEU A 148 -4.97 -9.99 -0.06
C LEU A 148 -5.03 -11.23 0.87
N GLU A 149 -5.95 -12.15 0.58
CA GLU A 149 -6.08 -13.42 1.32
C GLU A 149 -5.01 -14.44 0.94
N ASP A 150 -4.44 -14.36 -0.26
CA ASP A 150 -3.42 -15.31 -0.75
C ASP A 150 -2.01 -14.96 -0.29
N VAL A 151 -1.84 -13.81 0.38
CA VAL A 151 -0.55 -13.33 0.86
C VAL A 151 -0.50 -13.12 2.36
N VAL A 152 0.72 -13.09 2.89
CA VAL A 152 1.08 -12.69 4.25
C VAL A 152 2.16 -11.62 4.18
N PHE A 153 2.07 -10.63 5.06
CA PHE A 153 3.07 -9.57 5.15
C PHE A 153 4.04 -9.79 6.31
N GLU A 154 5.31 -9.53 6.04
CA GLU A 154 6.38 -9.52 7.02
C GLU A 154 7.11 -8.18 7.01
N LEU A 155 7.75 -7.88 8.13
CA LEU A 155 8.54 -6.67 8.30
C LEU A 155 10.00 -7.05 8.10
N ASP A 156 10.69 -6.35 7.22
CA ASP A 156 12.12 -6.56 6.97
C ASP A 156 12.90 -5.26 7.11
N LYS A 157 14.17 -5.36 7.46
CA LYS A 157 15.04 -4.20 7.62
C LYS A 157 15.68 -3.85 6.27
N LEU A 158 15.78 -2.57 5.96
CA LEU A 158 16.51 -2.06 4.79
C LEU A 158 18.03 -2.16 4.96
#